data_AF-A0A936F477-F1
#
_entry.id   AF-A0A936F477-F1
#
_cell.length_a   1.000
_cell.length_b   1.000
_cell.length_c   1.000
_cell.angle_alpha   90.00
_cell.angle_beta   90.00
_cell.angle_gamma   90.00
#
_symmetry.space_group_name_H-M   'P 1'
#
loop_
_entity.id
_entity.type
_entity.pdbx_description
1 polymer ?
#
loop_
_entity_poly.entity_id
_entity_poly.type
_entity_poly.pdbx_seq_one_letter_code
_entity_poly.pdbx_strand_id
1 'polypeptide(L)'
;MEVRSSSERILLRRRGGEVGIRMPEGDGFGLRTLPMPMDLPAGFGWIGNPQLVVRVPSVASVDLKTFAPPLRHHVAIPGGTNVNVVEVIAPGEARIRSWERGVEGETLCCGTGSAVAAAWLAQTEGISSWRLHTASGEVVKVELDLTAEGSWRDLWLSGPVQRLGVAHPDPSLLLRLRH
;
A
#
# COMPACT_ATOMS: atom_id res chain seq x y z
N MET A 1 -18.35 10.76 -4.87
CA MET A 1 -18.71 10.38 -6.25
C MET A 1 -18.48 8.89 -6.39
N GLU A 2 -19.46 8.16 -6.92
CA GLU A 2 -19.34 6.72 -7.16
C GLU A 2 -18.90 6.50 -8.61
N VAL A 3 -17.91 5.64 -8.82
CA VAL A 3 -17.45 5.24 -10.15
C VAL A 3 -17.42 3.71 -10.19
N ARG A 4 -17.76 3.13 -11.35
CA ARG A 4 -17.72 1.68 -11.54
C ARG A 4 -16.45 1.29 -12.28
N SER A 5 -15.77 0.24 -11.82
CA SER A 5 -14.67 -0.42 -12.51
C SER A 5 -14.94 -1.91 -12.54
N SER A 6 -14.97 -2.55 -13.72
CA SER A 6 -15.15 -4.01 -13.86
C SER A 6 -16.30 -4.60 -13.01
N SER A 7 -17.47 -3.93 -12.99
CA SER A 7 -18.66 -4.28 -12.19
C SER A 7 -18.59 -4.01 -10.68
N GLU A 8 -17.43 -3.62 -10.14
CA GLU A 8 -17.25 -3.27 -8.73
C GLU A 8 -17.47 -1.77 -8.48
N ARG A 9 -18.04 -1.45 -7.31
CA ARG A 9 -18.30 -0.07 -6.89
C ARG A 9 -17.03 0.50 -6.26
N ILE A 10 -16.46 1.52 -6.89
CA ILE A 10 -15.36 2.30 -6.32
C ILE A 10 -15.92 3.63 -5.81
N LEU A 11 -15.73 3.88 -4.52
CA LEU A 11 -16.11 5.15 -3.91
C LEU A 11 -14.94 6.13 -3.99
N LEU A 12 -15.19 7.26 -4.63
CA LEU A 12 -14.24 8.37 -4.75
C LEU A 12 -14.70 9.57 -3.92
N ARG A 13 -13.76 10.21 -3.26
CA ARG A 13 -13.94 11.49 -2.57
C ARG A 13 -13.02 12.51 -3.21
N ARG A 14 -13.51 13.69 -3.57
CA ARG A 14 -12.65 14.80 -4.00
C ARG A 14 -12.72 15.91 -2.97
N ARG A 15 -11.56 16.39 -2.51
CA ARG A 15 -11.45 17.54 -1.60
C ARG A 15 -10.30 18.41 -2.10
N GLY A 16 -10.62 19.55 -2.72
CA GLY A 16 -9.62 20.42 -3.36
C GLY A 16 -8.86 19.70 -4.48
N GLY A 17 -7.52 19.76 -4.42
CA GLY A 17 -6.60 19.09 -5.35
C GLY A 17 -6.37 17.59 -5.09
N GLU A 18 -6.98 17.03 -4.05
CA GLU A 18 -6.80 15.64 -3.67
C GLU A 18 -8.00 14.76 -4.06
N VAL A 19 -7.69 13.52 -4.43
CA VAL A 19 -8.69 12.46 -4.64
C VAL A 19 -8.41 11.34 -3.63
N GLY A 20 -9.47 10.91 -2.96
CA GLY A 20 -9.51 9.75 -2.09
C GLY A 20 -10.24 8.60 -2.76
N ILE A 21 -9.72 7.39 -2.58
CA ILE A 21 -10.33 6.13 -2.96
C ILE A 21 -10.62 5.37 -1.68
N ARG A 22 -11.84 4.87 -1.52
CA ARG A 22 -12.14 3.92 -0.44
C ARG A 22 -11.66 2.54 -0.85
N MET A 23 -10.84 1.92 -0.01
CA MET A 23 -10.35 0.56 -0.24
C MET A 23 -11.44 -0.48 0.04
N PRO A 24 -11.37 -1.66 -0.61
CA PRO A 24 -12.31 -2.74 -0.35
C PRO A 24 -12.29 -3.23 1.10
N GLU A 25 -13.42 -3.77 1.54
CA GLU A 25 -13.67 -4.30 2.88
C GLU A 25 -14.25 -5.72 2.77
N GLY A 26 -14.24 -6.47 3.87
CA GLY A 26 -14.86 -7.80 3.98
C GLY A 26 -13.86 -8.96 4.06
N ASP A 27 -14.40 -10.18 4.02
CA ASP A 27 -13.70 -11.45 4.27
C ASP A 27 -12.60 -11.71 3.22
N GLY A 28 -11.42 -11.16 3.48
CA GLY A 28 -10.30 -11.20 2.55
C GLY A 28 -9.39 -10.00 2.69
N PHE A 29 -9.92 -8.85 3.10
CA PHE A 29 -9.17 -7.60 3.29
C PHE A 29 -8.83 -7.40 4.77
N GLY A 30 -7.65 -6.86 5.06
CA GLY A 30 -7.25 -6.57 6.43
C GLY A 30 -5.84 -7.03 6.78
N LEU A 31 -5.46 -6.74 8.03
CA LEU A 31 -4.27 -7.27 8.66
C LEU A 31 -4.41 -8.75 8.94
N ARG A 32 -3.31 -9.48 8.90
CA ARG A 32 -3.26 -10.91 9.15
C ARG A 32 -2.00 -11.25 9.94
N THR A 33 -2.12 -12.24 10.81
CA THR A 33 -0.96 -12.80 11.49
C THR A 33 -0.21 -13.70 10.52
N LEU A 34 1.07 -13.39 10.31
CA LEU A 34 1.99 -14.27 9.62
C LEU A 34 3.16 -14.56 10.57
N PRO A 35 3.40 -15.83 10.97
CA PRO A 35 4.53 -16.18 11.79
C PRO A 35 5.80 -16.14 10.92
N MET A 36 6.36 -14.95 10.76
CA MET A 36 7.65 -14.76 10.11
C MET A 36 8.66 -14.37 11.18
N PRO A 37 9.70 -15.19 11.43
CA PRO A 37 10.73 -14.85 12.40
C PRO A 37 11.50 -13.64 11.85
N MET A 38 11.24 -12.48 12.44
CA MET A 38 11.89 -11.22 12.12
C MET A 38 12.33 -10.56 13.42
N ASP A 39 13.57 -10.10 13.44
CA ASP A 39 14.09 -9.32 14.59
C ASP A 39 13.55 -7.88 14.62
N LEU A 40 12.77 -7.51 13.60
CA LEU A 40 12.15 -6.18 13.45
C LEU A 40 10.62 -6.27 13.59
N PRO A 41 9.98 -5.25 14.19
CA PRO A 41 8.52 -5.16 14.21
C PRO A 41 7.98 -5.16 12.78
N ALA A 42 7.04 -6.06 12.50
CA ALA A 42 6.46 -6.21 11.18
C ALA A 42 4.96 -6.48 11.25
N GLY A 43 4.26 -6.05 10.20
CA GLY A 43 2.86 -6.31 9.97
C GLY A 43 2.66 -6.92 8.59
N PHE A 44 1.63 -7.74 8.47
CA PHE A 44 1.24 -8.31 7.19
C PHE A 44 -0.24 -8.04 6.94
N GLY A 45 -0.61 -7.77 5.70
CA GLY A 45 -1.98 -7.52 5.31
C GLY A 45 -2.26 -7.94 3.89
N TRP A 46 -3.55 -8.12 3.60
CA TRP A 46 -4.04 -8.45 2.27
C TRP A 46 -5.00 -7.39 1.79
N ILE A 47 -4.76 -6.88 0.57
CA ILE A 47 -5.62 -5.88 -0.07
C ILE A 47 -5.84 -6.19 -1.55
N GLY A 48 -6.16 -7.45 -1.85
CA GLY A 48 -6.16 -8.02 -3.20
C GLY A 48 -4.79 -8.54 -3.63
N ASN A 49 -3.72 -8.01 -3.03
CA ASN A 49 -2.39 -8.59 -3.06
C ASN A 49 -1.74 -8.55 -1.65
N PRO A 50 -0.75 -9.43 -1.39
CA PRO A 50 -0.07 -9.49 -0.10
C PRO A 50 0.90 -8.31 0.07
N GLN A 51 0.87 -7.71 1.26
CA GLN A 51 1.70 -6.58 1.67
C GLN A 51 2.38 -6.91 2.99
N LEU A 52 3.70 -6.93 2.99
CA LEU A 52 4.53 -7.00 4.19
C LEU A 52 5.01 -5.59 4.51
N VAL A 53 4.91 -5.20 5.77
CA VAL A 53 5.34 -3.90 6.28
C VAL A 53 6.34 -4.16 7.41
N VAL A 54 7.49 -3.51 7.36
CA VAL A 54 8.56 -3.66 8.34
C VAL A 54 8.91 -2.29 8.89
N ARG A 55 8.81 -2.11 10.20
CA ARG A 55 9.26 -0.88 10.86
C ARG A 55 10.78 -0.90 11.00
N VAL A 56 11.40 0.19 10.57
CA VAL A 56 12.85 0.40 10.65
C VAL A 56 13.15 1.73 11.36
N PRO A 57 14.33 1.88 11.97
CA PRO A 57 14.73 3.15 12.58
C PRO A 57 14.93 4.27 11.56
N SER A 58 15.38 3.94 10.34
CA SER A 58 15.47 4.88 9.24
C SER A 58 15.27 4.18 7.89
N VAL A 59 14.35 4.68 7.06
CA VAL A 59 14.17 4.14 5.70
C VAL A 59 15.33 4.52 4.77
N ALA A 60 16.07 5.59 5.10
CA ALA A 60 17.20 6.06 4.28
C ALA A 60 18.43 5.14 4.39
N SER A 61 18.60 4.45 5.52
CA SER A 61 19.71 3.51 5.74
C SER A 61 19.46 2.11 5.18
N VAL A 62 18.25 1.84 4.67
CA VAL A 62 17.90 0.52 4.12
C VAL A 62 18.29 0.44 2.66
N ASP A 63 19.21 -0.47 2.32
CA ASP A 63 19.39 -0.93 0.95
C ASP A 63 18.27 -1.93 0.60
N LEU A 64 17.22 -1.43 -0.06
CA LEU A 64 16.07 -2.26 -0.42
C LEU A 64 16.42 -3.37 -1.42
N LYS A 65 17.46 -3.20 -2.24
CA LYS A 65 17.86 -4.22 -3.22
C LYS A 65 18.40 -5.47 -2.55
N THR A 66 19.00 -5.34 -1.38
CA THR A 66 19.47 -6.48 -0.59
C THR A 66 18.44 -6.91 0.45
N PHE A 67 17.73 -5.96 1.05
CA PHE A 67 16.80 -6.21 2.14
C PHE A 67 15.50 -6.90 1.68
N ALA A 68 14.93 -6.45 0.56
CA ALA A 68 13.60 -6.89 0.15
C ALA A 68 13.54 -8.30 -0.47
N PRO A 69 14.47 -8.75 -1.33
CA PRO A 69 14.32 -10.03 -2.04
C PRO A 69 14.08 -11.26 -1.14
N PRO A 70 14.80 -11.45 -0.02
CA PRO A 70 14.53 -12.58 0.88
C PRO A 70 13.11 -12.57 1.46
N LEU A 71 12.56 -11.39 1.74
CA LEU A 71 11.21 -11.21 2.29
C LEU A 71 10.14 -11.32 1.19
N ARG A 72 10.41 -10.73 0.02
CA ARG A 72 9.59 -10.79 -1.19
C ARG A 72 9.33 -12.24 -1.63
N HIS A 73 10.29 -13.13 -1.43
CA HIS A 73 10.22 -14.56 -1.77
C HIS A 73 10.10 -15.49 -0.55
N HIS A 74 9.72 -14.95 0.61
CA HIS A 74 9.67 -15.76 1.83
C HIS A 74 8.70 -16.94 1.70
N VAL A 75 9.15 -18.13 2.11
CA VAL A 75 8.43 -19.42 1.93
C VAL A 75 7.04 -19.44 2.57
N ALA A 76 6.85 -18.70 3.66
CA ALA A 76 5.55 -18.58 4.33
C ALA A 76 4.49 -17.83 3.51
N ILE A 77 4.88 -17.16 2.41
CA ILE A 77 3.98 -16.40 1.54
C ILE A 77 4.08 -16.98 0.13
N PRO A 78 3.27 -18.00 -0.22
CA PRO A 78 3.22 -18.53 -1.58
C PRO A 78 2.91 -17.43 -2.61
N GLY A 79 3.70 -17.34 -3.68
CA GLY A 79 3.64 -16.25 -4.67
C GLY A 79 4.33 -14.95 -4.22
N GLY A 80 4.69 -14.86 -2.94
CA GLY A 80 5.44 -13.78 -2.32
C GLY A 80 4.67 -12.47 -2.17
N THR A 81 5.35 -11.41 -1.71
CA THR A 81 4.72 -10.17 -1.21
C THR A 81 5.38 -8.91 -1.72
N ASN A 82 4.64 -7.80 -1.79
CA ASN A 82 5.28 -6.50 -1.74
C ASN A 82 5.94 -6.31 -0.37
N VAL A 83 7.11 -5.69 -0.33
CA VAL A 83 7.85 -5.42 0.91
C VAL A 83 7.93 -3.91 1.09
N ASN A 84 7.41 -3.43 2.21
CA ASN A 84 7.36 -2.01 2.53
C ASN A 84 8.16 -1.78 3.81
N VAL A 85 9.08 -0.82 3.78
CA VAL A 85 9.78 -0.38 5.00
C VAL A 85 9.22 0.97 5.45
N VAL A 86 8.97 1.09 6.75
CA VAL A 86 8.37 2.29 7.34
C VAL A 86 9.20 2.84 8.50
N GLU A 87 9.32 4.16 8.55
CA GLU A 87 9.95 4.91 9.64
C GLU A 87 8.91 5.89 10.19
N VAL A 88 8.49 5.72 11.44
CA VAL A 88 7.58 6.67 12.11
C VAL A 88 8.39 7.90 12.51
N ILE A 89 8.00 9.08 12.01
CA ILE A 89 8.74 10.33 12.20
C ILE A 89 8.02 11.31 13.15
N ALA A 90 6.70 11.15 13.31
CA ALA A 90 5.87 11.83 14.29
C ALA A 90 4.57 11.04 14.51
N PRO A 91 3.77 11.33 15.55
CA PRO A 91 2.44 10.73 15.71
C PRO A 91 1.58 10.96 14.45
N GLY A 92 1.12 9.87 13.82
CA GLY A 92 0.33 9.93 12.59
C GLY A 92 1.13 10.29 11.33
N GLU A 93 2.46 10.24 11.38
CA GLU A 93 3.32 10.58 10.24
C GLU A 93 4.50 9.62 10.11
N ALA A 94 4.69 9.07 8.91
CA ALA A 94 5.77 8.13 8.63
C ALA A 94 6.33 8.31 7.21
N ARG A 95 7.57 7.84 7.00
CA ARG A 95 8.15 7.64 5.68
C ARG A 95 7.95 6.20 5.26
N ILE A 96 7.74 5.96 3.97
CA ILE A 96 7.57 4.64 3.39
C ILE A 96 8.37 4.49 2.10
N ARG A 97 9.02 3.35 1.94
CA ARG A 97 9.61 2.90 0.66
C ARG A 97 9.13 1.48 0.37
N SER A 98 8.91 1.18 -0.91
CA SER A 98 8.24 -0.05 -1.35
C SER A 98 9.05 -0.79 -2.40
N TRP A 99 9.22 -2.08 -2.20
CA TRP A 99 9.66 -3.04 -3.22
C TRP A 99 8.46 -3.83 -3.73
N GLU A 100 8.19 -3.75 -5.03
CA GLU A 100 6.97 -4.30 -5.60
C GLU A 100 7.18 -5.62 -6.35
N ARG A 101 6.34 -6.60 -6.01
CA ARG A 101 6.21 -7.85 -6.73
C ARG A 101 5.81 -7.60 -8.18
N GLY A 102 6.48 -8.26 -9.12
CA GLY A 102 6.23 -8.14 -10.56
C GLY A 102 7.00 -7.00 -11.23
N VAL A 103 7.35 -5.94 -10.49
CA VAL A 103 8.41 -5.00 -10.89
C VAL A 103 9.77 -5.55 -10.50
N GLU A 104 9.83 -6.26 -9.36
CA GLU A 104 11.05 -6.77 -8.74
C GLU A 104 12.09 -5.66 -8.53
N GLY A 105 11.59 -4.54 -8.00
CA GLY A 105 12.36 -3.35 -7.75
C GLY A 105 11.63 -2.37 -6.83
N GLU A 106 12.37 -1.35 -6.41
CA GLU A 106 11.80 -0.21 -5.70
C GLU A 106 10.93 0.64 -6.63
N THR A 107 9.74 1.00 -6.15
CA THR A 107 8.83 1.92 -6.84
C THR A 107 8.68 3.20 -6.03
N LEU A 108 8.29 4.28 -6.71
CA LEU A 108 8.18 5.60 -6.09
C LEU A 108 7.01 5.69 -5.09
N CYS A 109 5.93 4.94 -5.31
CA CYS A 109 4.77 4.92 -4.44
C CYS A 109 3.96 3.62 -4.67
N CYS A 110 3.53 2.99 -3.57
CA CYS A 110 2.62 1.84 -3.59
C CYS A 110 1.40 2.16 -2.72
N GLY A 111 0.24 2.37 -3.34
CA GLY A 111 -1.00 2.71 -2.62
C GLY A 111 -1.48 1.59 -1.70
N THR A 112 -1.45 0.34 -2.16
CA THR A 112 -1.83 -0.83 -1.36
C THR A 112 -0.87 -1.06 -0.20
N GLY A 113 0.43 -0.90 -0.40
CA GLY A 113 1.43 -0.92 0.66
C GLY A 113 1.22 0.19 1.70
N SER A 114 0.88 1.39 1.25
CA SER A 114 0.56 2.54 2.12
C SER A 114 -0.69 2.27 2.98
N ALA A 115 -1.75 1.69 2.39
CA ALA A 115 -2.97 1.34 3.11
C ALA A 115 -2.71 0.31 4.23
N VAL A 116 -1.98 -0.76 3.93
CA VAL A 116 -1.64 -1.80 4.91
C VAL A 116 -0.67 -1.27 5.97
N ALA A 117 0.29 -0.44 5.59
CA ALA A 117 1.21 0.21 6.54
C ALA A 117 0.45 1.08 7.55
N ALA A 118 -0.44 1.95 7.08
CA ALA A 118 -1.24 2.78 7.97
C ALA A 118 -2.17 1.94 8.87
N ALA A 119 -2.75 0.85 8.36
CA ALA A 119 -3.58 -0.04 9.17
C ALA A 119 -2.78 -0.71 10.29
N TRP A 120 -1.59 -1.22 9.98
CA TRP A 120 -0.73 -1.85 10.98
C TRP A 120 -0.17 -0.85 11.99
N LEU A 121 0.18 0.37 11.54
CA LEU A 121 0.58 1.45 12.42
C LEU A 121 -0.60 1.92 13.30
N ALA A 122 -1.83 1.94 12.79
CA ALA A 122 -3.01 2.22 13.61
C ALA A 122 -3.20 1.18 14.72
N GLN A 123 -2.97 -0.10 14.41
CA GLN A 123 -3.05 -1.18 15.40
C GLN A 123 -2.00 -1.02 16.51
N THR A 124 -0.79 -0.60 16.15
CA THR A 124 0.37 -0.59 17.06
C THR A 124 0.55 0.74 17.80
N GLU A 125 0.09 1.84 17.23
CA GLU A 125 0.24 3.20 17.79
C GLU A 125 -1.10 3.82 18.24
N GLY A 126 -2.24 3.19 17.92
CA GLY A 126 -3.57 3.68 18.31
C GLY A 126 -4.04 4.93 17.54
N ILE A 127 -3.46 5.22 16.37
CA ILE A 127 -3.76 6.40 15.55
C ILE A 127 -4.44 5.98 14.25
N SER A 128 -5.65 6.49 13.98
CA SER A 128 -6.48 6.13 12.81
C SER A 128 -6.22 6.97 11.55
N SER A 129 -5.33 7.96 11.62
CA SER A 129 -5.02 8.85 10.50
C SER A 129 -3.51 8.97 10.32
N TRP A 130 -3.02 8.57 9.14
CA TRP A 130 -1.60 8.54 8.82
C TRP A 130 -1.28 9.33 7.55
N ARG A 131 -0.19 10.10 7.61
CA ARG A 131 0.45 10.73 6.47
C ARG A 131 1.73 9.97 6.15
N LEU A 132 1.77 9.34 4.98
CA LEU A 132 2.89 8.54 4.51
C LEU A 132 3.65 9.29 3.42
N HIS A 133 4.88 9.68 3.74
CA HIS A 133 5.82 10.31 2.80
C HIS A 133 6.46 9.24 1.95
N THR A 134 6.17 9.26 0.64
CA THR A 134 6.62 8.23 -0.30
C THR A 134 7.92 8.65 -1.02
N ALA A 135 8.55 7.70 -1.70
CA ALA A 135 9.77 7.95 -2.47
C ALA A 135 9.54 8.89 -3.68
N SER A 136 8.30 9.10 -4.13
CA SER A 136 7.98 10.12 -5.15
C SER A 136 8.11 11.56 -4.63
N GLY A 137 8.20 11.76 -3.32
CA GLY A 137 8.08 13.07 -2.67
C GLY A 137 6.64 13.45 -2.34
N GLU A 138 5.65 12.69 -2.80
CA GLU A 138 4.24 12.92 -2.49
C GLU A 138 3.82 12.25 -1.18
N VAL A 139 2.80 12.84 -0.55
CA VAL A 139 2.20 12.32 0.68
C VAL A 139 0.90 11.59 0.36
N VAL A 140 0.83 10.33 0.78
CA VAL A 140 -0.39 9.53 0.81
C VAL A 140 -1.02 9.63 2.19
N LYS A 141 -2.28 10.07 2.26
CA LYS A 141 -3.06 10.11 3.50
C LYS A 141 -3.93 8.88 3.59
N VAL A 142 -3.91 8.22 4.74
CA VAL A 142 -4.76 7.08 5.03
C VAL A 142 -5.57 7.35 6.29
N GLU A 143 -6.88 7.27 6.19
CA GLU A 143 -7.83 7.38 7.31
C GLU A 143 -8.59 6.05 7.37
N LEU A 144 -8.71 5.43 8.54
CA LEU A 144 -9.43 4.17 8.69
C LEU A 144 -9.94 3.92 10.11
N ASP A 145 -10.98 3.10 10.22
CA ASP A 145 -11.39 2.48 11.47
C ASP A 145 -10.94 1.01 11.48
N LEU A 146 -10.04 0.65 12.41
CA LEU A 146 -9.55 -0.71 12.55
C LEU A 146 -10.36 -1.46 13.63
N THR A 147 -10.76 -2.70 13.35
CA THR A 147 -11.36 -3.59 14.35
C THR A 147 -10.29 -4.29 15.18
N ALA A 148 -10.66 -4.85 16.33
CA ALA A 148 -9.72 -5.58 17.19
C ALA A 148 -9.10 -6.79 16.49
N GLU A 149 -9.83 -7.38 15.53
CA GLU A 149 -9.44 -8.55 14.74
C GLU A 149 -8.56 -8.19 13.54
N GLY A 150 -8.25 -6.91 13.32
CA GLY A 150 -7.39 -6.43 12.24
C GLY A 150 -8.09 -6.21 10.90
N SER A 151 -9.41 -6.36 10.83
CA SER A 151 -10.18 -5.89 9.68
C SER A 151 -10.33 -4.37 9.72
N TRP A 152 -10.52 -3.72 8.57
CA TRP A 152 -10.71 -2.27 8.49
C TRP A 152 -12.09 -1.91 7.94
N ARG A 153 -12.55 -0.72 8.32
CA ARG A 153 -13.73 -0.05 7.77
C ARG A 153 -13.36 1.37 7.39
N ASP A 154 -14.04 1.89 6.38
CA ASP A 154 -13.88 3.24 5.88
C ASP A 154 -12.40 3.61 5.64
N LEU A 155 -11.61 2.67 5.13
CA LEU A 155 -10.22 2.93 4.78
C LEU A 155 -10.18 3.80 3.52
N TRP A 156 -9.86 5.07 3.70
CA TRP A 156 -9.67 6.04 2.63
C TRP A 156 -8.19 6.28 2.37
N LEU A 157 -7.75 6.00 1.15
CA LEU A 157 -6.43 6.38 0.66
C LEU A 157 -6.57 7.62 -0.22
N SER A 158 -5.95 8.73 0.18
CA SER A 158 -6.04 10.02 -0.51
C SER A 158 -4.67 10.57 -0.87
N GLY A 159 -4.57 11.24 -2.00
CA GLY A 159 -3.35 11.90 -2.45
C GLY A 159 -3.61 12.91 -3.55
N PRO A 160 -2.58 13.66 -3.96
CA PRO A 160 -2.69 14.57 -5.09
C PRO A 160 -2.89 13.77 -6.39
N VAL A 161 -3.66 14.36 -7.31
CA VAL A 161 -3.88 13.79 -8.64
C VAL A 161 -3.61 14.84 -9.70
N GLN A 162 -2.76 14.50 -10.66
CA GLN A 162 -2.48 15.32 -11.83
C GLN A 162 -2.83 14.55 -13.10
N ARG A 163 -3.58 15.19 -14.00
CA ARG A 163 -3.80 14.67 -15.36
C ARG A 163 -2.63 15.09 -16.24
N LEU A 164 -1.84 14.13 -16.72
CA LEU A 164 -0.71 14.38 -17.62
C LEU A 164 -1.13 14.51 -19.09
N GLY A 165 -2.20 13.82 -19.49
CA GLY A 165 -2.70 13.84 -20.88
C GLY A 165 -3.88 12.89 -21.07
N VAL A 166 -4.36 12.79 -22.31
CA VAL A 166 -5.29 11.74 -22.75
C VAL A 166 -4.73 11.14 -24.03
N ALA A 167 -4.69 9.81 -24.08
CA ALA A 167 -4.27 9.05 -25.24
C ALA A 167 -5.44 8.20 -25.75
N HIS A 168 -5.54 8.07 -27.07
CA HIS A 168 -6.46 7.17 -27.74
C HIS A 168 -5.63 6.14 -28.52
N PRO A 169 -5.23 5.01 -27.89
CA PRO A 169 -4.42 4.02 -28.57
C PRO A 169 -5.21 3.40 -29.73
N ASP A 170 -4.54 3.19 -30.86
CA ASP A 170 -5.13 2.51 -32.00
C ASP A 170 -5.52 1.07 -31.59
N PRO A 171 -6.79 0.65 -31.75
CA PRO A 171 -7.24 -0.69 -31.37
C PRO A 171 -6.44 -1.83 -32.02
N SER A 172 -5.83 -1.59 -33.20
CA SER A 172 -4.99 -2.57 -33.89
C SER A 172 -3.71 -2.92 -33.13
N LEU A 173 -3.27 -2.10 -32.17
CA LEU A 173 -2.14 -2.39 -31.29
C LEU A 173 -2.43 -3.58 -30.37
N LEU A 174 -3.69 -3.80 -29.97
CA LEU A 174 -4.08 -4.95 -29.15
C LEU A 174 -4.02 -6.27 -29.91
N LEU A 175 -4.14 -6.23 -31.25
CA LEU A 175 -4.05 -7.42 -32.09
C LEU A 175 -2.61 -7.94 -32.21
N ARG A 176 -1.60 -7.07 -32.02
CA ARG A 176 -0.18 -7.44 -32.09
C ARG A 176 0.37 -8.08 -30.82
N LEU A 177 -0.40 -8.05 -29.72
CA LEU A 177 -0.02 -8.62 -28.42
C LEU A 177 -0.42 -10.11 -28.26
N ARG A 178 -0.99 -10.74 -29.29
CA ARG A 178 -1.44 -12.14 -29.27
C ARG A 178 -0.39 -13.16 -29.73
N HIS A 179 0.89 -12.84 -29.61
CA HIS A 179 2.00 -13.75 -29.94
C HIS A 179 2.78 -14.13 -28.68
#